data_AF-A0A1S3DKI1-F1
#
_entry.id   AF-A0A1S3DKI1-F1
#
_cell.length_a   1.000
_cell.length_b   1.000
_cell.length_c   1.000
_cell.angle_alpha   90.00
_cell.angle_beta   90.00
_cell.angle_gamma   90.00
#
_symmetry.space_group_name_H-M   'P 1'
#
loop_
_entity.id
_entity.type
_entity.pdbx_description
1 polymer ?
#
loop_
_entity_poly.entity_id
_entity_poly.type
_entity_poly.pdbx_seq_one_letter_code
_entity_poly.pdbx_strand_id
1 'polypeptide(L)'
;ISFLSGTTSDYWYKTCNPGFLHHFDPCPIIWQDLNRKGYITSYGEDLTGISTFNYLMKGFQEPPTDYYWRPLLFAAESQFKMKTVDTIHTYCVGSSIESEHLMQYTHEFVNQFSDYSYFNFVWMNAFSHNDVNTPSRMDKHVYEFLSGLNYTALNNTVVIFMSDHGVRFGPIRQTYSGWFEDRLPYIFFHFPAWYQAKYPGKIRNLRDNRNRLTTVYDVYDTLNALTRLTNRSSCNNSRSLLEPISVHRSCAEMNISKHYCTCTELINLSREDPKALRLAQYVLGIISKRLEKHKTTVKPNYHCANLTLKSIHLLQTDRNPFKEDKRAPADQDGNMFIIRFDTDPSNALFEATVMMKKTGLELTGDVSRLNMYRGQDTCLLHGAIQLYCYCVPD
;
A
#
# COMPACT_ATOMS: atom_id res chain seq x y z
N ILE A 1 -1.45 4.64 6.00
CA ILE A 1 -1.80 6.05 6.35
C ILE A 1 -3.16 6.47 5.81
N SER A 2 -3.43 6.42 4.49
CA SER A 2 -4.71 6.88 3.92
C SER A 2 -5.96 6.20 4.50
N PHE A 3 -5.87 4.93 4.89
CA PHE A 3 -6.92 4.22 5.64
C PHE A 3 -7.27 4.88 6.98
N LEU A 4 -6.30 5.55 7.63
CA LEU A 4 -6.47 6.17 8.95
C LEU A 4 -6.78 7.67 8.86
N SER A 5 -6.46 8.33 7.75
CA SER A 5 -6.70 9.78 7.58
C SER A 5 -7.84 10.11 6.64
N GLY A 6 -8.23 9.17 5.77
CA GLY A 6 -9.16 9.43 4.70
C GLY A 6 -8.60 10.36 3.63
N THR A 7 -7.29 10.55 3.57
CA THR A 7 -6.65 11.53 2.66
C THR A 7 -5.57 10.88 1.79
N THR A 8 -5.30 11.50 0.64
CA THR A 8 -4.28 11.05 -0.31
C THR A 8 -2.87 11.29 0.22
N SER A 9 -1.87 10.61 -0.37
CA SER A 9 -0.47 10.87 -0.07
C SER A 9 -0.06 12.33 -0.27
N ASP A 10 -0.47 12.89 -1.39
CA ASP A 10 -0.18 14.28 -1.74
C ASP A 10 -0.77 15.26 -0.73
N TYR A 11 -1.95 14.96 -0.18
CA TYR A 11 -2.56 15.81 0.84
C TYR A 11 -1.70 15.86 2.09
N TRP A 12 -1.30 14.70 2.65
CA TRP A 12 -0.54 14.72 3.90
C TRP A 12 0.91 15.20 3.71
N TYR A 13 1.54 14.96 2.56
CA TYR A 13 2.86 15.55 2.28
C TYR A 13 2.79 17.08 2.22
N LYS A 14 1.71 17.65 1.69
CA LYS A 14 1.50 19.10 1.65
C LYS A 14 1.11 19.69 3.01
N THR A 15 0.24 19.00 3.74
CA THR A 15 -0.39 19.54 4.96
C THR A 15 0.40 19.23 6.23
N CYS A 16 0.92 18.01 6.37
CA CYS A 16 1.69 17.61 7.56
C CYS A 16 3.21 17.66 7.35
N ASN A 17 3.67 17.46 6.11
CA ASN A 17 5.09 17.40 5.75
C ASN A 17 5.96 16.56 6.73
N PRO A 18 5.63 15.27 6.98
CA PRO A 18 6.23 14.48 8.05
C PRO A 18 7.65 13.97 7.70
N GLY A 19 8.30 14.58 6.70
CA GLY A 19 9.67 14.29 6.29
C GLY A 19 10.68 14.92 7.24
N PHE A 20 11.74 15.54 6.70
CA PHE A 20 12.87 16.00 7.50
C PHE A 20 12.55 17.12 8.50
N LEU A 21 11.49 17.93 8.30
CA LEU A 21 11.24 19.10 9.14
C LEU A 21 10.11 18.91 10.18
N HIS A 22 9.12 18.04 9.92
CA HIS A 22 7.96 17.90 10.81
C HIS A 22 7.67 16.44 11.16
N HIS A 23 6.94 16.25 12.25
CA HIS A 23 6.43 14.96 12.72
C HIS A 23 4.99 14.75 12.25
N PHE A 24 4.43 13.56 12.46
CA PHE A 24 3.05 13.23 12.10
C PHE A 24 1.98 13.77 13.06
N ASP A 25 2.37 14.39 14.17
CA ASP A 25 1.49 14.94 15.20
C ASP A 25 0.34 15.84 14.67
N PRO A 26 0.57 16.80 13.73
CA PRO A 26 -0.49 17.63 13.19
C PRO A 26 -1.37 16.93 12.14
N CYS A 27 -1.07 15.68 11.77
CA CYS A 27 -1.86 14.99 10.75
C CYS A 27 -3.27 14.64 11.25
N PRO A 28 -4.29 14.77 10.39
CA PRO A 28 -5.65 14.41 10.72
C PRO A 28 -5.85 12.89 10.69
N ILE A 29 -5.36 12.20 11.73
CA ILE A 29 -5.49 10.74 11.86
C ILE A 29 -6.69 10.41 12.76
N ILE A 30 -7.51 9.43 12.36
CA ILE A 30 -8.81 9.12 12.95
C ILE A 30 -8.76 8.84 14.45
N TRP A 31 -7.68 8.24 14.96
CA TRP A 31 -7.55 7.97 16.39
C TRP A 31 -7.58 9.24 17.23
N GLN A 32 -7.13 10.40 16.72
CA GLN A 32 -7.21 11.66 17.45
C GLN A 32 -8.66 12.10 17.67
N ASP A 33 -9.51 11.90 16.65
CA ASP A 33 -10.94 12.20 16.72
C ASP A 33 -11.68 11.21 17.63
N LEU A 34 -11.28 9.94 17.61
CA LEU A 34 -11.84 8.91 18.48
C LEU A 34 -11.46 9.14 19.95
N ASN A 35 -10.21 9.49 20.23
CA ASN A 35 -9.77 9.86 21.57
C ASN A 35 -10.57 11.07 22.10
N ARG A 36 -10.73 12.13 21.31
CA ARG A 36 -11.60 13.28 21.64
C ARG A 36 -13.06 12.88 21.91
N LYS A 37 -13.54 11.78 21.32
CA LYS A 37 -14.88 11.22 21.53
C LYS A 37 -14.97 10.29 22.74
N GLY A 38 -13.87 10.09 23.47
CA GLY A 38 -13.81 9.23 24.66
C GLY A 38 -13.50 7.76 24.35
N TYR A 39 -13.02 7.43 23.15
CA TYR A 39 -12.49 6.09 22.88
C TYR A 39 -11.10 5.97 23.49
N ILE A 40 -10.80 4.81 24.07
CA ILE A 40 -9.43 4.43 24.43
C ILE A 40 -8.71 4.04 23.14
N THR A 41 -7.57 4.66 22.85
CA THR A 41 -6.84 4.47 21.60
C THR A 41 -5.53 3.72 21.80
N SER A 42 -5.24 2.80 20.88
CA SER A 42 -4.00 2.04 20.87
C SER A 42 -3.41 1.96 19.47
N TYR A 43 -2.09 2.11 19.39
CA TYR A 43 -1.30 1.86 18.19
C TYR A 43 -0.10 0.97 18.52
N GLY A 44 -0.02 -0.17 17.85
CA GLY A 44 1.14 -1.04 17.88
C GLY A 44 1.58 -1.50 16.50
N GLU A 45 2.89 -1.50 16.28
CA GLU A 45 3.52 -1.99 15.05
C GLU A 45 4.87 -2.60 15.38
N ASP A 46 5.17 -3.74 14.74
CA ASP A 46 6.46 -4.40 14.82
C ASP A 46 7.49 -3.75 13.86
N LEU A 47 8.75 -4.18 13.93
CA LEU A 47 9.89 -3.69 13.15
C LEU A 47 10.14 -2.19 13.26
N THR A 48 10.76 -1.73 14.34
CA THR A 48 10.86 -0.29 14.60
C THR A 48 11.60 0.50 13.51
N GLY A 49 12.51 -0.16 12.79
CA GLY A 49 13.29 0.44 11.70
C GLY A 49 12.53 0.66 10.39
N ILE A 50 11.43 -0.07 10.16
CA ILE A 50 10.62 0.06 8.93
C ILE A 50 9.13 0.30 9.20
N SER A 51 8.75 0.63 10.43
CA SER A 51 7.36 0.90 10.78
C SER A 51 6.76 2.04 9.97
N THR A 52 5.45 1.96 9.73
CA THR A 52 4.67 2.80 8.80
C THR A 52 4.94 4.30 8.92
N PHE A 53 5.12 4.82 10.14
CA PHE A 53 5.32 6.25 10.37
C PHE A 53 6.80 6.64 10.56
N ASN A 54 7.74 5.69 10.62
CA ASN A 54 9.15 5.95 10.88
C ASN A 54 10.08 5.56 9.74
N TYR A 55 9.63 4.75 8.77
CA TYR A 55 10.45 4.41 7.61
C TYR A 55 10.75 5.67 6.78
N LEU A 56 12.01 6.11 6.84
CA LEU A 56 12.52 7.34 6.20
C LEU A 56 11.81 8.64 6.65
N MET A 57 11.15 8.61 7.80
CA MET A 57 10.34 9.70 8.35
C MET A 57 10.60 9.83 9.86
N LYS A 58 10.25 10.99 10.44
CA LYS A 58 10.51 11.24 11.87
C LYS A 58 9.56 10.51 12.82
N GLY A 59 8.41 10.05 12.35
CA GLY A 59 7.35 9.50 13.21
C GLY A 59 6.61 10.59 13.96
N PHE A 60 6.18 10.25 15.17
CA PHE A 60 5.48 11.15 16.09
C PHE A 60 6.46 11.68 17.13
N GLN A 61 6.29 12.94 17.51
CA GLN A 61 7.02 13.55 18.62
C GLN A 61 6.41 13.15 19.95
N GLU A 62 5.09 13.27 20.08
CA GLU A 62 4.33 12.82 21.24
C GLU A 62 3.68 11.45 20.97
N PRO A 63 3.42 10.63 22.00
CA PRO A 63 2.67 9.39 21.83
C PRO A 63 1.33 9.65 21.11
N PRO A 64 1.07 9.02 19.93
CA PRO A 64 -0.09 9.37 19.10
C PRO A 64 -1.42 8.83 19.63
N THR A 65 -1.38 7.92 20.61
CA THR A 65 -2.49 7.18 21.19
C THR A 65 -2.28 6.98 22.69
N ASP A 66 -3.34 6.69 23.44
CA ASP A 66 -3.27 6.46 24.90
C ASP A 66 -2.33 5.31 25.25
N TYR A 67 -2.34 4.26 24.43
CA TYR A 67 -1.47 3.11 24.53
C TYR A 67 -0.60 3.03 23.28
N TYR A 68 0.72 3.14 23.46
CA TYR A 68 1.67 3.18 22.34
C TYR A 68 2.76 2.13 22.53
N TRP A 69 2.77 1.10 21.67
CA TRP A 69 3.66 -0.06 21.76
C TRP A 69 5.15 0.27 21.53
N ARG A 70 5.42 1.24 20.64
CA ARG A 70 6.75 1.45 20.07
C ARG A 70 7.88 1.63 21.10
N PRO A 71 7.74 2.42 22.19
CA PRO A 71 8.83 2.59 23.15
C PRO A 71 9.29 1.28 23.79
N LEU A 72 8.36 0.38 24.11
CA LEU A 72 8.67 -0.93 24.66
C LEU A 72 9.40 -1.80 23.62
N LEU A 73 8.89 -1.83 22.38
CA LEU A 73 9.52 -2.58 21.31
C LEU A 73 10.94 -2.07 21.01
N PHE A 74 11.13 -0.75 20.95
CA PHE A 74 12.44 -0.13 20.73
C PHE A 74 13.44 -0.50 21.84
N ALA A 75 12.99 -0.48 23.10
CA ALA A 75 13.82 -0.95 24.20
C ALA A 75 14.18 -2.43 24.02
N ALA A 76 13.21 -3.29 23.68
CA ALA A 76 13.44 -4.70 23.47
C ALA A 76 14.42 -4.98 22.30
N GLU A 77 14.24 -4.33 21.15
CA GLU A 77 15.15 -4.45 20.01
C GLU A 77 16.58 -3.97 20.33
N SER A 78 16.73 -3.00 21.24
CA SER A 78 18.04 -2.45 21.64
C SER A 78 18.77 -3.30 22.68
N GLN A 79 18.05 -4.03 23.53
CA GLN A 79 18.62 -4.76 24.67
C GLN A 79 18.81 -6.25 24.38
N PHE A 80 17.97 -6.83 23.52
CA PHE A 80 18.00 -8.26 23.22
C PHE A 80 18.72 -8.57 21.91
N LYS A 81 19.19 -9.81 21.78
CA LYS A 81 19.79 -10.28 20.54
C LYS A 81 18.72 -10.40 19.46
N MET A 82 18.94 -9.71 18.36
CA MET A 82 18.07 -9.76 17.18
C MET A 82 18.45 -10.91 16.26
N LYS A 83 17.45 -11.61 15.71
CA LYS A 83 17.66 -12.65 14.70
C LYS A 83 16.89 -12.34 13.42
N THR A 84 17.62 -12.22 12.33
CA THR A 84 17.10 -12.10 10.95
C THR A 84 16.81 -13.50 10.39
N VAL A 85 15.70 -13.64 9.65
CA VAL A 85 15.34 -14.87 8.92
C VAL A 85 14.84 -14.47 7.53
N ASP A 86 15.29 -15.16 6.48
CA ASP A 86 14.80 -15.04 5.09
C ASP A 86 14.62 -13.60 4.60
N THR A 87 15.67 -12.80 4.77
CA THR A 87 15.73 -11.37 4.40
C THR A 87 14.84 -10.44 5.22
N ILE A 88 14.05 -10.93 6.17
CA ILE A 88 13.30 -10.10 7.10
C ILE A 88 14.22 -9.69 8.25
N HIS A 89 14.47 -8.38 8.31
CA HIS A 89 15.51 -7.77 9.12
C HIS A 89 15.44 -8.12 10.61
N THR A 90 14.25 -8.43 11.11
CA THR A 90 14.03 -8.84 12.49
C THR A 90 12.86 -9.82 12.57
N TYR A 91 13.14 -11.07 12.93
CA TYR A 91 12.10 -12.09 13.16
C TYR A 91 11.95 -12.41 14.64
N CYS A 92 13.07 -12.49 15.38
CA CYS A 92 13.07 -12.71 16.83
C CYS A 92 13.70 -11.55 17.59
N VAL A 93 13.10 -11.21 18.72
CA VAL A 93 13.66 -10.40 19.81
C VAL A 93 14.00 -11.34 20.95
N GLY A 94 15.30 -11.52 21.22
CA GLY A 94 15.77 -12.52 22.18
C GLY A 94 15.41 -13.94 21.74
N SER A 95 14.68 -14.68 22.57
CA SER A 95 14.31 -16.08 22.31
C SER A 95 12.90 -16.26 21.71
N SER A 96 12.24 -15.19 21.30
CA SER A 96 10.80 -15.17 20.98
C SER A 96 10.52 -14.37 19.70
N ILE A 97 9.44 -14.70 19.01
CA ILE A 97 9.08 -14.05 17.74
C ILE A 97 8.50 -12.67 18.05
N GLU A 98 8.94 -11.64 17.32
CA GLU A 98 8.56 -10.27 17.62
C GLU A 98 7.05 -10.02 17.48
N SER A 99 6.45 -10.51 16.39
CA SER A 99 5.03 -10.34 16.13
C SER A 99 4.14 -11.03 17.16
N GLU A 100 4.62 -12.09 17.86
CA GLU A 100 3.86 -12.73 18.93
C GLU A 100 3.70 -11.82 20.15
N HIS A 101 4.72 -11.02 20.49
CA HIS A 101 4.61 -10.03 21.56
C HIS A 101 3.54 -8.99 21.24
N LEU A 102 3.48 -8.54 19.99
CA LEU A 102 2.46 -7.61 19.55
C LEU A 102 1.05 -8.25 19.53
N MET A 103 0.94 -9.54 19.17
CA MET A 103 -0.30 -10.32 19.29
C MET A 103 -0.76 -10.42 20.75
N GLN A 104 0.16 -10.73 21.68
CA GLN A 104 -0.14 -10.83 23.10
C GLN A 104 -0.55 -9.47 23.68
N TYR A 105 0.19 -8.41 23.38
CA TYR A 105 -0.17 -7.04 23.76
C TYR A 105 -1.57 -6.67 23.29
N THR A 106 -1.92 -7.08 22.06
CA THR A 106 -3.25 -6.86 21.50
C THR A 106 -4.33 -7.61 22.28
N HIS A 107 -4.10 -8.88 22.64
CA HIS A 107 -5.01 -9.64 23.50
C HIS A 107 -5.20 -8.99 24.87
N GLU A 108 -4.12 -8.59 25.52
CA GLU A 108 -4.17 -7.92 26.83
C GLU A 108 -4.97 -6.61 26.74
N PHE A 109 -4.73 -5.79 25.72
CA PHE A 109 -5.47 -4.54 25.50
C PHE A 109 -6.97 -4.78 25.31
N VAL A 110 -7.36 -5.68 24.39
CA VAL A 110 -8.80 -5.90 24.11
C VAL A 110 -9.53 -6.52 25.30
N ASN A 111 -8.84 -7.34 26.10
CA ASN A 111 -9.40 -7.94 27.31
C ASN A 111 -9.56 -6.91 28.42
N GLN A 112 -8.55 -6.07 28.64
CA GLN A 112 -8.57 -5.03 29.68
C GLN A 112 -9.65 -3.98 29.42
N PHE A 113 -9.94 -3.67 28.16
CA PHE A 113 -10.90 -2.64 27.77
C PHE A 113 -12.19 -3.19 27.16
N SER A 114 -12.56 -4.44 27.46
CA SER A 114 -13.78 -5.08 26.91
C SER A 114 -15.07 -4.31 27.20
N ASP A 115 -15.12 -3.59 28.32
CA ASP A 115 -16.28 -2.81 28.76
C ASP A 115 -16.26 -1.35 28.29
N TYR A 116 -15.22 -0.95 27.56
CA TYR A 116 -15.03 0.42 27.08
C TYR A 116 -15.12 0.50 25.56
N SER A 117 -15.44 1.68 25.03
CA SER A 117 -15.25 1.94 23.61
C SER A 117 -13.77 2.15 23.33
N TYR A 118 -13.20 1.37 22.42
CA TYR A 118 -11.79 1.48 22.05
C TYR A 118 -11.57 1.46 20.53
N PHE A 119 -10.42 1.97 20.12
CA PHE A 119 -9.88 1.84 18.78
C PHE A 119 -8.44 1.35 18.86
N ASN A 120 -8.20 0.13 18.40
CA ASN A 120 -6.89 -0.50 18.42
C ASN A 120 -6.40 -0.72 16.99
N PHE A 121 -5.30 -0.06 16.62
CA PHE A 121 -4.64 -0.25 15.33
C PHE A 121 -3.34 -1.02 15.52
N VAL A 122 -3.28 -2.21 14.93
CA VAL A 122 -2.16 -3.15 15.08
C VAL A 122 -1.64 -3.53 13.70
N TRP A 123 -0.34 -3.44 13.49
CA TRP A 123 0.30 -3.71 12.21
C TRP A 123 1.50 -4.65 12.34
N MET A 124 1.59 -5.67 11.49
CA MET A 124 2.64 -6.71 11.56
C MET A 124 3.34 -6.87 10.22
N ASN A 125 4.65 -6.66 10.23
CA ASN A 125 5.56 -6.70 9.10
C ASN A 125 6.56 -7.87 9.21
N ALA A 126 6.88 -8.33 10.43
CA ALA A 126 8.00 -9.22 10.75
C ALA A 126 7.97 -10.60 10.07
N PHE A 127 6.87 -10.99 9.41
CA PHE A 127 6.74 -12.29 8.77
C PHE A 127 6.18 -12.26 7.34
N SER A 128 5.85 -11.09 6.79
CA SER A 128 5.13 -10.98 5.51
C SER A 128 5.74 -9.95 4.54
N HIS A 129 6.64 -9.08 4.99
CA HIS A 129 7.04 -7.91 4.18
C HIS A 129 7.90 -8.25 2.94
N ASN A 130 8.83 -9.22 3.04
CA ASN A 130 9.87 -9.42 2.01
C ASN A 130 9.73 -10.70 1.17
N ASP A 131 9.05 -11.74 1.67
CA ASP A 131 8.94 -13.03 0.99
C ASP A 131 7.52 -13.56 1.09
N VAL A 132 6.99 -14.06 -0.03
CA VAL A 132 5.64 -14.62 -0.13
C VAL A 132 5.47 -15.91 0.68
N ASN A 133 6.56 -16.61 0.97
CA ASN A 133 6.54 -17.90 1.65
C ASN A 133 6.66 -17.78 3.18
N THR A 134 7.20 -16.68 3.71
CA THR A 134 7.40 -16.52 5.15
C THR A 134 6.11 -16.48 5.98
N PRO A 135 4.96 -15.97 5.48
CA PRO A 135 3.70 -16.01 6.25
C PRO A 135 3.27 -17.40 6.68
N SER A 136 3.61 -18.44 5.91
CA SER A 136 3.24 -19.83 6.23
C SER A 136 3.77 -20.31 7.59
N ARG A 137 4.88 -19.74 8.08
CA ARG A 137 5.44 -20.07 9.40
C ARG A 137 4.65 -19.49 10.55
N MET A 138 3.88 -18.43 10.29
CA MET A 138 3.05 -17.75 11.28
C MET A 138 1.59 -18.18 11.22
N ASP A 139 1.21 -19.06 10.30
CA ASP A 139 -0.19 -19.45 10.09
C ASP A 139 -0.87 -19.95 11.38
N LYS A 140 -0.21 -20.89 12.08
CA LYS A 140 -0.69 -21.39 13.37
C LYS A 140 -0.79 -20.29 14.42
N HIS A 141 0.23 -19.44 14.53
CA HIS A 141 0.29 -18.37 15.53
C HIS A 141 -0.80 -17.31 15.29
N VAL A 142 -1.03 -16.92 14.03
CA VAL A 142 -2.11 -16.01 13.62
C VAL A 142 -3.47 -16.66 13.87
N TYR A 143 -3.63 -17.96 13.57
CA TYR A 143 -4.86 -18.70 13.87
C TYR A 143 -5.16 -18.70 15.38
N GLU A 144 -4.17 -18.99 16.22
CA GLU A 144 -4.31 -18.98 17.68
C GLU A 144 -4.61 -17.57 18.21
N PHE A 145 -3.95 -16.55 17.67
CA PHE A 145 -4.23 -15.15 17.98
C PHE A 145 -5.69 -14.77 17.63
N LEU A 146 -6.15 -15.04 16.42
CA LEU A 146 -7.52 -14.71 15.99
C LEU A 146 -8.57 -15.55 16.75
N SER A 147 -8.27 -16.81 17.04
CA SER A 147 -9.14 -17.69 17.83
C SER A 147 -9.25 -17.21 19.27
N GLY A 148 -8.17 -16.69 19.87
CA GLY A 148 -8.19 -16.09 21.21
C GLY A 148 -9.16 -14.91 21.31
N LEU A 149 -9.23 -14.06 20.28
CA LEU A 149 -10.17 -12.94 20.23
C LEU A 149 -11.63 -13.40 20.27
N ASN A 150 -11.94 -14.59 19.73
CA ASN A 150 -13.31 -15.12 19.72
C ASN A 150 -13.88 -15.32 21.11
N TYR A 151 -13.03 -15.70 22.06
CA TYR A 151 -13.45 -15.95 23.44
C TYR A 151 -13.55 -14.67 24.28
N THR A 152 -12.98 -13.56 23.82
CA THR A 152 -12.84 -12.36 24.66
C THR A 152 -13.48 -11.10 24.05
N ALA A 153 -13.26 -10.81 22.77
CA ALA A 153 -13.57 -9.50 22.17
C ALA A 153 -14.61 -9.55 21.05
N LEU A 154 -14.73 -10.65 20.30
CA LEU A 154 -15.55 -10.71 19.08
C LEU A 154 -17.06 -10.51 19.29
N ASN A 155 -17.55 -10.65 20.53
CA ASN A 155 -18.96 -10.43 20.87
C ASN A 155 -19.38 -8.96 20.87
N ASN A 156 -18.44 -8.03 20.97
CA ASN A 156 -18.75 -6.59 20.97
C ASN A 156 -17.85 -5.74 20.06
N THR A 157 -16.85 -6.36 19.43
CA THR A 157 -15.85 -5.67 18.61
C THR A 157 -16.02 -5.97 17.13
N VAL A 158 -15.97 -4.93 16.30
CA VAL A 158 -15.76 -5.08 14.85
C VAL A 158 -14.26 -5.26 14.61
N VAL A 159 -13.87 -6.36 13.98
CA VAL A 159 -12.46 -6.62 13.63
C VAL A 159 -12.28 -6.48 12.13
N ILE A 160 -11.27 -5.71 11.74
CA ILE A 160 -10.85 -5.54 10.34
C ILE A 160 -9.45 -6.14 10.23
N PHE A 161 -9.32 -7.22 9.45
CA PHE A 161 -8.04 -7.85 9.15
C PHE A 161 -7.68 -7.57 7.69
N MET A 162 -6.59 -6.86 7.45
CA MET A 162 -6.27 -6.32 6.13
C MET A 162 -4.77 -6.27 5.85
N SER A 163 -4.44 -6.07 4.56
CA SER A 163 -3.10 -5.66 4.11
C SER A 163 -3.17 -4.27 3.47
N ASP A 164 -2.03 -3.58 3.36
CA ASP A 164 -1.90 -2.33 2.62
C ASP A 164 -1.56 -2.57 1.15
N HIS A 165 -0.82 -3.63 0.86
CA HIS A 165 -0.48 -4.12 -0.48
C HIS A 165 -0.23 -5.64 -0.48
N GLY A 166 -0.21 -6.28 -1.65
CA GLY A 166 0.37 -7.62 -1.82
C GLY A 166 1.88 -7.57 -2.07
N VAL A 167 2.48 -8.62 -2.61
CA VAL A 167 3.93 -8.62 -2.88
C VAL A 167 4.25 -7.64 -3.99
N ARG A 168 5.18 -6.70 -3.74
CA ARG A 168 5.56 -5.59 -4.66
C ARG A 168 6.81 -5.86 -5.50
N PHE A 169 7.63 -6.84 -5.11
CA PHE A 169 8.93 -7.11 -5.76
C PHE A 169 9.16 -8.60 -6.01
N GLY A 170 10.11 -8.89 -6.90
CA GLY A 170 10.63 -10.24 -7.12
C GLY A 170 9.91 -11.01 -8.23
N PRO A 171 10.28 -12.28 -8.46
CA PRO A 171 9.80 -13.06 -9.59
C PRO A 171 8.28 -13.18 -9.65
N ILE A 172 7.60 -13.25 -8.49
CA ILE A 172 6.13 -13.36 -8.44
C ILE A 172 5.43 -12.18 -9.12
N ARG A 173 5.98 -10.96 -9.03
CA ARG A 173 5.44 -9.77 -9.72
C ARG A 173 5.38 -9.91 -11.23
N GLN A 174 6.18 -10.82 -11.79
CA GLN A 174 6.19 -11.01 -13.23
C GLN A 174 5.03 -11.88 -13.72
N THR A 175 4.36 -12.60 -12.82
CA THR A 175 3.21 -13.45 -13.10
C THR A 175 1.90 -12.66 -13.20
N TYR A 176 0.87 -13.25 -13.80
CA TYR A 176 -0.48 -12.68 -13.84
C TYR A 176 -1.05 -12.47 -12.44
N SER A 177 -0.99 -13.49 -11.57
CA SER A 177 -1.48 -13.38 -10.19
C SER A 177 -0.72 -12.31 -9.40
N GLY A 178 0.61 -12.26 -9.50
CA GLY A 178 1.40 -11.24 -8.82
C GLY A 178 1.14 -9.81 -9.33
N TRP A 179 0.61 -9.63 -10.53
CA TRP A 179 0.13 -8.32 -11.02
C TRP A 179 -1.11 -7.83 -10.28
N PHE A 180 -2.02 -8.76 -9.94
CA PHE A 180 -3.18 -8.46 -9.11
C PHE A 180 -2.81 -8.29 -7.64
N GLU A 181 -1.95 -9.15 -7.08
CA GLU A 181 -1.49 -9.04 -5.68
C GLU A 181 -0.93 -7.65 -5.36
N ASP A 182 -0.13 -7.08 -6.26
CA ASP A 182 0.43 -5.72 -6.16
C ASP A 182 -0.64 -4.61 -6.11
N ARG A 183 -1.84 -4.86 -6.64
CA ARG A 183 -2.92 -3.87 -6.84
C ARG A 183 -4.15 -4.11 -5.98
N LEU A 184 -4.32 -5.32 -5.46
CA LEU A 184 -5.50 -5.77 -4.73
C LEU A 184 -5.08 -6.33 -3.37
N PRO A 185 -4.91 -5.48 -2.34
CA PRO A 185 -4.77 -5.96 -0.99
C PRO A 185 -6.05 -6.67 -0.52
N TYR A 186 -5.91 -7.60 0.42
CA TYR A 186 -7.05 -8.26 1.05
C TYR A 186 -7.63 -7.41 2.19
N ILE A 187 -8.93 -7.60 2.45
CA ILE A 187 -9.60 -7.05 3.63
C ILE A 187 -10.74 -7.99 4.06
N PHE A 188 -10.77 -8.31 5.35
CA PHE A 188 -11.78 -9.14 5.99
C PHE A 188 -12.43 -8.37 7.13
N PHE A 189 -13.75 -8.49 7.24
CA PHE A 189 -14.53 -7.89 8.31
C PHE A 189 -15.20 -8.96 9.15
N HIS A 190 -15.05 -8.86 10.46
CA HIS A 190 -15.90 -9.53 11.44
C HIS A 190 -16.81 -8.49 12.10
N PHE A 191 -18.10 -8.82 12.18
CA PHE A 191 -19.09 -8.02 12.89
C PHE A 191 -19.72 -8.85 14.02
N PRO A 192 -19.90 -8.29 15.22
CA PRO A 192 -20.61 -8.97 16.31
C PRO A 192 -22.00 -9.46 15.92
N ALA A 193 -22.43 -10.60 16.45
CA ALA A 193 -23.72 -11.20 16.13
C ALA A 193 -24.90 -10.24 16.38
N TRP A 194 -24.86 -9.46 17.46
CA TRP A 194 -25.89 -8.47 17.76
C TRP A 194 -25.95 -7.36 16.70
N TYR A 195 -24.81 -6.95 16.15
CA TYR A 195 -24.76 -5.91 15.11
C TYR A 195 -25.39 -6.42 13.83
N GLN A 196 -25.09 -7.68 13.48
CA GLN A 196 -25.66 -8.33 12.31
C GLN A 196 -27.18 -8.48 12.42
N ALA A 197 -27.69 -8.87 13.60
CA ALA A 197 -29.11 -9.00 13.87
C ALA A 197 -29.83 -7.64 13.87
N LYS A 198 -29.19 -6.59 14.40
CA LYS A 198 -29.76 -5.25 14.49
C LYS A 198 -29.74 -4.49 13.15
N TYR A 199 -28.73 -4.73 12.32
CA TYR A 199 -28.54 -4.02 11.04
C TYR A 199 -28.37 -4.97 9.85
N PRO A 200 -29.34 -5.86 9.57
CA PRO A 200 -29.20 -6.88 8.53
C PRO A 200 -29.04 -6.30 7.12
N GLY A 201 -29.63 -5.12 6.85
CA GLY A 201 -29.44 -4.41 5.57
C GLY A 201 -28.00 -3.95 5.35
N LYS A 202 -27.32 -3.45 6.39
CA LYS A 202 -25.92 -3.02 6.32
C LYS A 202 -24.98 -4.20 6.04
N ILE A 203 -25.24 -5.35 6.69
CA ILE A 203 -24.47 -6.58 6.47
C ILE A 203 -24.70 -7.14 5.06
N ARG A 204 -25.93 -7.05 4.53
CA ARG A 204 -26.23 -7.41 3.14
C ARG A 204 -25.42 -6.56 2.17
N ASN A 205 -25.42 -5.24 2.35
CA ASN A 205 -24.63 -4.33 1.51
C ASN A 205 -23.13 -4.67 1.55
N LEU A 206 -22.58 -4.92 2.74
CA LEU A 206 -21.18 -5.33 2.89
C LEU A 206 -20.87 -6.63 2.11
N ARG A 207 -21.77 -7.63 2.18
CA ARG A 207 -21.63 -8.88 1.44
C ARG A 207 -21.74 -8.68 -0.07
N ASP A 208 -22.62 -7.80 -0.53
CA ASP A 208 -22.76 -7.50 -1.96
C ASP A 208 -21.54 -6.72 -2.48
N ASN A 209 -20.98 -5.83 -1.64
CA ASN A 209 -19.82 -5.00 -1.94
C ASN A 209 -18.51 -5.78 -2.11
N ARG A 210 -18.43 -7.03 -1.64
CA ARG A 210 -17.24 -7.89 -1.85
C ARG A 210 -16.87 -8.08 -3.32
N ASN A 211 -17.85 -7.92 -4.22
CA ASN A 211 -17.69 -8.07 -5.67
C ASN A 211 -17.80 -6.69 -6.39
N ARG A 212 -17.35 -5.61 -5.74
CA ARG A 212 -17.39 -4.24 -6.26
C ARG A 212 -16.00 -3.61 -6.18
N LEU A 213 -15.77 -2.60 -7.02
CA LEU A 213 -14.58 -1.77 -6.91
C LEU A 213 -14.67 -0.91 -5.64
N THR A 214 -13.78 -1.17 -4.69
CA THR A 214 -13.68 -0.44 -3.42
C THR A 214 -12.27 0.09 -3.24
N THR A 215 -12.13 1.07 -2.37
CA THR A 215 -10.87 1.73 -2.06
C THR A 215 -10.69 1.84 -0.54
N VAL A 216 -9.47 2.14 -0.10
CA VAL A 216 -9.18 2.42 1.32
C VAL A 216 -10.00 3.60 1.87
N TYR A 217 -10.48 4.50 1.01
CA TYR A 217 -11.36 5.61 1.39
C TYR A 217 -12.77 5.12 1.76
N ASP A 218 -13.30 4.09 1.08
CA ASP A 218 -14.57 3.46 1.47
C ASP A 218 -14.45 2.79 2.86
N VAL A 219 -13.27 2.24 3.17
CA VAL A 219 -12.97 1.68 4.49
C VAL A 219 -12.93 2.78 5.56
N TYR A 220 -12.27 3.91 5.29
CA TYR A 220 -12.26 5.06 6.20
C TYR A 220 -13.67 5.60 6.46
N ASP A 221 -14.50 5.75 5.42
CA ASP A 221 -15.89 6.17 5.57
C ASP A 221 -16.73 5.14 6.35
N THR A 222 -16.35 3.86 6.28
CA THR A 222 -16.93 2.80 7.12
C THR A 222 -16.58 2.98 8.59
N LEU A 223 -15.32 3.31 8.91
CA LEU A 223 -14.92 3.64 10.28
C LEU A 223 -15.72 4.85 10.80
N ASN A 224 -15.85 5.92 10.01
CA ASN A 224 -16.65 7.08 10.39
C ASN A 224 -18.11 6.72 10.66
N ALA A 225 -18.71 5.90 9.80
CA ALA A 225 -20.09 5.44 9.95
C ALA A 225 -20.29 4.58 11.22
N LEU A 226 -19.33 3.72 11.55
CA LEU A 226 -19.38 2.85 12.74
C LEU A 226 -19.19 3.65 14.04
N THR A 227 -18.23 4.57 14.03
CA THR A 227 -17.86 5.38 15.19
C THR A 227 -18.72 6.64 15.33
N ARG A 228 -19.58 6.92 14.34
CA ARG A 228 -20.43 8.13 14.25
C ARG A 228 -19.62 9.42 14.29
N LEU A 229 -18.46 9.45 13.66
CA LEU A 229 -17.71 10.69 13.44
C LEU A 229 -18.42 11.46 12.32
N THR A 230 -19.13 12.53 12.69
CA THR A 230 -19.76 13.45 11.73
C THR A 230 -18.70 14.42 11.20
N ASN A 231 -18.71 14.73 9.89
CA ASN A 231 -17.96 15.80 9.22
C ASN A 231 -16.61 15.46 8.55
N ARG A 232 -16.32 14.20 8.20
CA ARG A 232 -15.18 13.89 7.30
C ARG A 232 -15.56 12.91 6.20
N SER A 233 -15.86 13.42 5.02
CA SER A 233 -15.78 12.64 3.78
C SER A 233 -14.31 12.53 3.35
N SER A 234 -13.83 11.33 3.07
CA SER A 234 -12.43 11.10 2.68
C SER A 234 -12.12 11.56 1.25
N CYS A 235 -12.83 11.02 0.27
CA CYS A 235 -12.67 11.35 -1.15
C CYS A 235 -14.02 11.70 -1.77
N ASN A 236 -14.04 12.57 -2.78
CA ASN A 236 -15.22 12.71 -3.63
C ASN A 236 -15.53 11.32 -4.21
N ASN A 237 -16.74 10.81 -3.94
CA ASN A 237 -17.28 9.49 -4.36
C ASN A 237 -16.97 8.28 -3.47
N SER A 238 -16.15 8.39 -2.43
CA SER A 238 -16.05 7.33 -1.42
C SER A 238 -17.33 7.25 -0.58
N ARG A 239 -17.64 6.05 -0.08
CA ARG A 239 -18.74 5.86 0.86
C ARG A 239 -18.51 4.67 1.77
N SER A 240 -19.26 4.59 2.87
CA SER A 240 -19.21 3.43 3.75
C SER A 240 -19.54 2.14 2.99
N LEU A 241 -18.75 1.09 3.22
CA LEU A 241 -18.98 -0.28 2.77
C LEU A 241 -20.27 -0.91 3.34
N LEU A 242 -20.91 -0.25 4.30
CA LEU A 242 -22.22 -0.62 4.86
C LEU A 242 -23.39 -0.07 4.02
N GLU A 243 -23.09 0.72 2.99
CA GLU A 243 -24.02 1.21 1.98
C GLU A 243 -23.79 0.52 0.63
N PRO A 244 -24.78 0.47 -0.27
CA PRO A 244 -24.59 -0.16 -1.58
C PRO A 244 -23.54 0.58 -2.43
N ILE A 245 -22.59 -0.17 -2.98
CA ILE A 245 -21.65 0.32 -3.99
C ILE A 245 -22.10 -0.14 -5.38
N SER A 246 -22.10 0.82 -6.31
CA SER A 246 -22.54 0.59 -7.69
C SER A 246 -21.69 -0.50 -8.38
N VAL A 247 -22.36 -1.38 -9.13
CA VAL A 247 -21.72 -2.35 -10.05
C VAL A 247 -20.96 -1.65 -11.19
N HIS A 248 -21.32 -0.40 -11.48
CA HIS A 248 -20.75 0.40 -12.57
C HIS A 248 -19.67 1.38 -12.09
N ARG A 249 -19.29 1.33 -10.80
CA ARG A 249 -18.22 2.18 -10.26
C ARG A 249 -16.91 1.92 -11.00
N SER A 250 -16.29 2.99 -11.50
CA SER A 250 -15.10 2.89 -12.35
C SER A 250 -13.83 3.37 -11.66
N CYS A 251 -12.66 2.96 -12.16
CA CYS A 251 -11.37 3.44 -11.67
C CYS A 251 -11.25 4.97 -11.81
N ALA A 252 -11.75 5.55 -12.91
CA ALA A 252 -11.71 6.99 -13.14
C ALA A 252 -12.55 7.76 -12.11
N GLU A 253 -13.75 7.27 -11.79
CA GLU A 253 -14.63 7.85 -10.75
C GLU A 253 -13.96 7.86 -9.37
N MET A 254 -13.14 6.84 -9.08
CA MET A 254 -12.42 6.69 -7.81
C MET A 254 -10.99 7.27 -7.85
N ASN A 255 -10.63 8.01 -8.90
CA ASN A 255 -9.28 8.56 -9.11
C ASN A 255 -8.14 7.52 -9.05
N ILE A 256 -8.42 6.28 -9.44
CA ILE A 256 -7.43 5.21 -9.57
C ILE A 256 -6.79 5.35 -10.95
N SER A 257 -5.47 5.60 -10.98
CA SER A 257 -4.70 5.64 -12.23
C SER A 257 -4.87 4.36 -13.04
N LYS A 258 -4.88 4.46 -14.37
CA LYS A 258 -4.90 3.30 -15.28
C LYS A 258 -3.78 2.30 -15.00
N HIS A 259 -2.67 2.74 -14.41
CA HIS A 259 -1.58 1.85 -13.99
C HIS A 259 -1.96 0.87 -12.87
N TYR A 260 -2.82 1.29 -11.95
CA TYR A 260 -3.26 0.50 -10.79
C TYR A 260 -4.68 -0.06 -10.97
N CYS A 261 -5.39 0.33 -12.03
CA CYS A 261 -6.72 -0.16 -12.31
C CYS A 261 -6.70 -1.64 -12.73
N THR A 262 -7.52 -2.45 -12.07
CA THR A 262 -7.65 -3.90 -12.32
C THR A 262 -8.95 -4.28 -13.02
N CYS A 263 -9.78 -3.29 -13.37
CA CYS A 263 -11.07 -3.50 -14.03
C CYS A 263 -10.96 -3.71 -15.55
N THR A 264 -9.76 -3.78 -16.10
CA THR A 264 -9.51 -3.86 -17.54
C THR A 264 -8.95 -5.22 -17.92
N GLU A 265 -9.55 -5.85 -18.92
CA GLU A 265 -9.00 -7.06 -19.53
C GLU A 265 -7.81 -6.68 -20.43
N LEU A 266 -6.68 -7.38 -20.27
CA LEU A 266 -5.44 -7.09 -20.99
C LEU A 266 -5.14 -8.20 -22.00
N ILE A 267 -4.69 -7.82 -23.19
CA ILE A 267 -4.22 -8.76 -24.22
C ILE A 267 -2.73 -8.53 -24.51
N ASN A 268 -2.01 -9.62 -24.71
CA ASN A 268 -0.60 -9.59 -25.09
C ASN A 268 -0.44 -9.21 -26.56
N LEU A 269 0.53 -8.35 -26.84
CA LEU A 269 1.00 -8.04 -28.19
C LEU A 269 2.41 -8.60 -28.38
N SER A 270 2.86 -8.69 -29.64
CA SER A 270 4.25 -9.04 -29.96
C SER A 270 5.21 -7.99 -29.40
N ARG A 271 6.34 -8.44 -28.86
CA ARG A 271 7.38 -7.57 -28.28
C ARG A 271 8.21 -6.89 -29.36
N GLU A 272 8.14 -7.43 -30.58
CA GLU A 272 8.76 -6.95 -31.80
C GLU A 272 7.88 -5.89 -32.52
N ASP A 273 6.65 -5.63 -32.04
CA ASP A 273 5.84 -4.52 -32.53
C ASP A 273 6.65 -3.20 -32.38
N PRO A 274 6.78 -2.38 -33.44
CA PRO A 274 7.50 -1.10 -33.36
C PRO A 274 7.04 -0.18 -32.23
N LYS A 275 5.78 -0.32 -31.77
CA LYS A 275 5.26 0.39 -30.60
C LYS A 275 6.01 0.04 -29.32
N ALA A 276 6.45 -1.22 -29.15
CA ALA A 276 7.17 -1.65 -27.97
C ALA A 276 8.43 -0.80 -27.75
N LEU A 277 9.29 -0.70 -28.76
CA LEU A 277 10.52 0.10 -28.71
C LEU A 277 10.21 1.58 -28.46
N ARG A 278 9.23 2.14 -29.18
CA ARG A 278 8.81 3.54 -29.02
C ARG A 278 8.34 3.86 -27.59
N LEU A 279 7.55 2.96 -26.99
CA LEU A 279 7.03 3.12 -25.64
C LEU A 279 8.14 2.99 -24.59
N ALA A 280 9.03 2.01 -24.73
CA ALA A 280 10.15 1.80 -23.82
C ALA A 280 11.09 3.02 -23.81
N GLN A 281 11.43 3.53 -25.00
CA GLN A 281 12.25 4.75 -25.13
C GLN A 281 11.58 6.00 -24.54
N TYR A 282 10.26 6.13 -24.71
CA TYR A 282 9.49 7.21 -24.08
C TYR A 282 9.58 7.15 -22.55
N VAL A 283 9.36 5.97 -21.96
CA VAL A 283 9.43 5.77 -20.50
C VAL A 283 10.85 6.01 -19.99
N LEU A 284 11.87 5.50 -20.68
CA LEU A 284 13.28 5.79 -20.36
C LEU A 284 13.57 7.29 -20.39
N GLY A 285 13.07 8.02 -21.39
CA GLY A 285 13.21 9.47 -21.46
C GLY A 285 12.57 10.20 -20.26
N ILE A 286 11.46 9.68 -19.72
CA ILE A 286 10.87 10.20 -18.47
C ILE A 286 11.79 9.90 -17.29
N ILE A 287 12.32 8.68 -17.18
CA ILE A 287 13.23 8.30 -16.10
C ILE A 287 14.48 9.19 -16.12
N SER A 288 15.14 9.36 -17.27
CA SER A 288 16.31 10.22 -17.42
C SER A 288 16.01 11.67 -17.00
N LYS A 289 14.86 12.22 -17.40
CA LYS A 289 14.44 13.56 -16.96
C LYS A 289 14.20 13.64 -15.45
N ARG A 290 13.62 12.60 -14.84
CA ARG A 290 13.41 12.53 -13.38
C ARG A 290 14.74 12.50 -12.65
N LEU A 291 15.69 11.68 -13.09
CA LEU A 291 17.05 11.62 -12.52
C LEU A 291 17.73 12.98 -12.62
N GLU A 292 17.65 13.63 -13.79
CA GLU A 292 18.35 14.89 -14.02
C GLU A 292 17.78 16.06 -13.21
N LYS A 293 16.46 16.06 -12.97
CA LYS A 293 15.82 17.01 -12.06
C LYS A 293 16.31 16.87 -10.60
N HIS A 294 16.75 15.68 -10.21
CA HIS A 294 17.16 15.36 -8.83
C HIS A 294 18.68 15.19 -8.68
N LYS A 295 19.49 15.62 -9.66
CA LYS A 295 20.95 15.50 -9.56
C LYS A 295 21.55 16.18 -8.32
N THR A 296 20.91 17.25 -7.84
CA THR A 296 21.35 17.97 -6.63
C THR A 296 21.12 17.20 -5.33
N THR A 297 20.32 16.12 -5.36
CA THR A 297 20.10 15.26 -4.19
C THR A 297 21.11 14.12 -4.08
N VAL A 298 21.99 13.97 -5.07
CA VAL A 298 23.05 12.95 -5.11
C VAL A 298 24.25 13.43 -4.27
N LYS A 299 24.87 12.51 -3.53
CA LYS A 299 26.07 12.78 -2.74
C LYS A 299 27.23 13.28 -3.63
N PRO A 300 28.14 14.13 -3.10
CA PRO A 300 29.31 14.57 -3.85
C PRO A 300 30.16 13.40 -4.37
N ASN A 301 30.74 13.55 -5.56
CA ASN A 301 31.58 12.55 -6.27
C ASN A 301 30.82 11.31 -6.77
N TYR A 302 29.51 11.42 -6.94
CA TYR A 302 28.68 10.37 -7.51
C TYR A 302 27.66 10.98 -8.48
N HIS A 303 27.24 10.17 -9.45
CA HIS A 303 26.10 10.45 -10.31
C HIS A 303 25.22 9.20 -10.46
N CYS A 304 23.99 9.40 -10.95
CA CYS A 304 23.16 8.28 -11.41
C CYS A 304 23.57 7.92 -12.84
N ALA A 305 23.87 6.64 -13.09
CA ALA A 305 24.20 6.15 -14.42
C ALA A 305 23.11 6.48 -15.44
N ASN A 306 23.53 6.74 -16.68
CA ASN A 306 22.62 6.85 -17.79
C ASN A 306 22.04 5.45 -18.11
N LEU A 307 20.73 5.29 -17.96
CA LEU A 307 20.07 4.01 -18.19
C LEU A 307 19.73 3.83 -19.67
N THR A 308 20.16 2.71 -20.24
CA THR A 308 19.82 2.31 -21.62
C THR A 308 18.87 1.13 -21.64
N LEU A 309 18.02 1.05 -22.66
CA LEU A 309 17.15 -0.11 -22.87
C LEU A 309 18.00 -1.37 -23.10
N LYS A 310 17.76 -2.41 -22.32
CA LYS A 310 18.43 -3.71 -22.48
C LYS A 310 17.54 -4.68 -23.26
N SER A 311 16.34 -4.97 -22.76
CA SER A 311 15.38 -5.82 -23.46
C SER A 311 13.92 -5.53 -23.08
N ILE A 312 12.97 -5.93 -23.93
CA ILE A 312 11.53 -5.78 -23.69
C ILE A 312 10.95 -7.16 -23.36
N HIS A 313 10.23 -7.24 -22.25
CA HIS A 313 9.67 -8.50 -21.74
C HIS A 313 8.16 -8.62 -21.93
N LEU A 314 7.44 -7.50 -21.99
CA LEU A 314 5.99 -7.49 -22.09
C LEU A 314 5.51 -6.26 -22.86
N LEU A 315 4.56 -6.48 -23.77
CA LEU A 315 3.70 -5.44 -24.30
C LEU A 315 2.26 -5.94 -24.22
N GLN A 316 1.40 -5.15 -23.58
CA GLN A 316 -0.03 -5.42 -23.44
C GLN A 316 -0.85 -4.20 -23.81
N THR A 317 -2.09 -4.41 -24.21
CA THR A 317 -3.09 -3.35 -24.42
C THR A 317 -4.40 -3.74 -23.78
N ASP A 318 -5.26 -2.76 -23.52
CA ASP A 318 -6.64 -3.00 -23.13
C ASP A 318 -7.40 -3.75 -24.23
N ARG A 319 -8.13 -4.80 -23.85
CA ARG A 319 -9.14 -5.41 -24.71
C ARG A 319 -10.31 -4.44 -24.81
N ASN A 320 -10.40 -3.70 -25.90
CA ASN A 320 -11.54 -2.84 -26.15
C ASN A 320 -12.48 -3.52 -27.16
N PRO A 321 -13.60 -4.12 -26.73
CA PRO A 321 -14.57 -4.73 -27.65
C PRO A 321 -15.21 -3.71 -28.61
N PHE A 322 -15.24 -2.41 -28.26
CA PHE A 322 -15.70 -1.35 -29.16
C PHE A 322 -14.69 -1.00 -30.25
N LYS A 323 -13.41 -1.40 -30.14
CA LYS A 323 -12.42 -1.27 -31.23
C LYS A 323 -12.58 -2.37 -32.30
N GLU A 324 -13.30 -3.45 -32.00
CA GLU A 324 -13.67 -4.46 -33.00
C GLU A 324 -14.90 -4.03 -33.82
N ASP A 325 -15.73 -3.12 -33.30
CA ASP A 325 -16.82 -2.48 -34.06
C ASP A 325 -16.29 -1.29 -34.86
N LYS A 326 -16.10 -1.49 -36.17
CA LYS A 326 -15.66 -0.45 -37.13
C LYS A 326 -16.62 0.75 -37.23
N ARG A 327 -17.79 0.72 -36.58
CA ARG A 327 -18.76 1.82 -36.55
C ARG A 327 -18.63 2.69 -35.30
N ALA A 328 -17.84 2.28 -34.31
CA ALA A 328 -17.62 3.09 -33.11
C ALA A 328 -16.83 4.36 -33.47
N PRO A 329 -17.20 5.55 -32.94
CA PRO A 329 -16.42 6.76 -33.14
C PRO A 329 -14.97 6.54 -32.67
N ALA A 330 -14.00 6.99 -33.46
CA ALA A 330 -12.59 6.83 -33.15
C ALA A 330 -12.30 7.32 -31.73
N ASP A 331 -11.80 6.40 -30.90
CA ASP A 331 -11.50 6.61 -29.48
C ASP A 331 -10.68 7.90 -29.30
N GLN A 332 -11.30 8.94 -28.75
CA GLN A 332 -10.65 10.23 -28.51
C GLN A 332 -9.66 10.14 -27.33
N ASP A 333 -9.78 9.11 -26.47
CA ASP A 333 -8.95 8.93 -25.28
C ASP A 333 -7.62 8.21 -25.55
N GLY A 334 -7.46 7.60 -26.72
CA GLY A 334 -6.25 6.90 -27.14
C GLY A 334 -6.15 5.46 -26.65
N ASN A 335 -5.12 4.74 -27.12
CA ASN A 335 -4.90 3.33 -26.77
C ASN A 335 -4.04 3.21 -25.51
N MET A 336 -4.43 2.37 -24.56
CA MET A 336 -3.64 2.11 -23.36
C MET A 336 -2.66 0.98 -23.61
N PHE A 337 -1.39 1.18 -23.29
CA PHE A 337 -0.38 0.14 -23.34
C PHE A 337 0.28 -0.05 -21.99
N ILE A 338 0.52 -1.30 -21.61
CA ILE A 338 1.40 -1.67 -20.50
C ILE A 338 2.67 -2.25 -21.09
N ILE A 339 3.83 -1.71 -20.70
CA ILE A 339 5.12 -2.18 -21.16
C ILE A 339 6.01 -2.55 -19.99
N ARG A 340 6.73 -3.67 -20.13
CA ARG A 340 7.75 -4.12 -19.18
C ARG A 340 9.08 -4.33 -19.90
N PHE A 341 10.14 -3.76 -19.37
CA PHE A 341 11.47 -3.81 -19.98
C PHE A 341 12.56 -3.72 -18.91
N ASP A 342 13.74 -4.25 -19.20
CA ASP A 342 14.92 -4.08 -18.36
C ASP A 342 15.91 -3.06 -18.93
N THR A 343 16.78 -2.55 -18.07
CA THR A 343 17.77 -1.51 -18.42
C THR A 343 19.17 -1.89 -17.98
N ASP A 344 20.16 -1.31 -18.64
CA ASP A 344 21.58 -1.41 -18.31
C ASP A 344 22.10 -0.04 -17.83
N PRO A 345 23.05 0.05 -16.87
CA PRO A 345 23.76 -1.03 -16.16
C PRO A 345 23.02 -1.58 -14.91
N SER A 346 21.88 -0.99 -14.55
CA SER A 346 21.20 -1.26 -13.27
C SER A 346 20.50 -2.63 -13.20
N ASN A 347 20.28 -3.29 -14.36
CA ASN A 347 19.37 -4.43 -14.50
C ASN A 347 17.97 -4.13 -13.95
N ALA A 348 17.53 -2.87 -14.07
CA ALA A 348 16.23 -2.46 -13.57
C ALA A 348 15.10 -2.97 -14.44
N LEU A 349 14.21 -3.78 -13.86
CA LEU A 349 12.98 -4.22 -14.50
C LEU A 349 11.87 -3.21 -14.19
N PHE A 350 11.52 -2.41 -15.20
CA PHE A 350 10.47 -1.41 -15.09
C PHE A 350 9.16 -1.87 -15.72
N GLU A 351 8.05 -1.41 -15.16
CA GLU A 351 6.71 -1.51 -15.72
C GLU A 351 6.06 -0.14 -15.74
N ALA A 352 5.44 0.23 -16.87
CA ALA A 352 4.77 1.50 -17.03
C ALA A 352 3.49 1.33 -17.86
N THR A 353 2.50 2.18 -17.58
CA THR A 353 1.27 2.27 -18.36
C THR A 353 1.27 3.60 -19.12
N VAL A 354 1.13 3.53 -20.44
CA VAL A 354 1.24 4.69 -21.34
C VAL A 354 0.01 4.75 -22.24
N MET A 355 -0.64 5.92 -22.28
CA MET A 355 -1.69 6.25 -23.24
C MET A 355 -1.06 6.77 -24.53
N MET A 356 -1.42 6.16 -25.65
CA MET A 356 -1.08 6.62 -26.99
C MET A 356 -2.27 7.36 -27.60
N LYS A 357 -2.22 8.69 -27.53
CA LYS A 357 -3.22 9.61 -28.07
C LYS A 357 -2.74 10.17 -29.41
N LYS A 358 -3.65 10.84 -30.16
CA LYS A 358 -3.27 11.56 -31.38
C LYS A 358 -2.26 12.68 -31.12
N THR A 359 -2.32 13.29 -29.94
CA THR A 359 -1.45 14.40 -29.51
C THR A 359 -0.08 13.93 -29.02
N GLY A 360 0.12 12.64 -28.75
CA GLY A 360 1.38 12.11 -28.25
C GLY A 360 1.21 10.96 -27.27
N LEU A 361 2.29 10.68 -26.54
CA LEU A 361 2.34 9.68 -25.48
C LEU A 361 2.19 10.34 -24.12
N GLU A 362 1.42 9.72 -23.24
CA GLU A 362 1.15 10.19 -21.89
C GLU A 362 1.32 9.03 -20.89
N LEU A 363 2.24 9.19 -19.93
CA LEU A 363 2.38 8.26 -18.82
C LEU A 363 1.19 8.38 -17.87
N THR A 364 0.57 7.26 -17.51
CA THR A 364 -0.48 7.23 -16.48
C THR A 364 0.09 6.64 -15.20
N GLY A 365 0.02 7.38 -14.09
CA GLY A 365 0.64 6.95 -12.83
C GLY A 365 2.16 7.09 -12.85
N ASP A 366 2.84 6.19 -12.14
CA ASP A 366 4.29 6.16 -12.03
C ASP A 366 4.92 4.99 -12.80
N VAL A 367 6.25 4.96 -12.83
CA VAL A 367 7.01 3.86 -13.39
C VAL A 367 7.41 2.93 -12.25
N SER A 368 6.86 1.72 -12.26
CA SER A 368 7.10 0.72 -11.20
C SER A 368 8.41 -0.01 -11.43
N ARG A 369 9.23 -0.15 -10.37
CA ARG A 369 10.44 -0.99 -10.35
C ARG A 369 10.09 -2.34 -9.73
N LEU A 370 10.16 -3.43 -10.52
CA LEU A 370 9.63 -4.75 -10.12
C LEU A 370 10.65 -5.65 -9.41
N ASN A 371 11.94 -5.32 -9.46
CA ASN A 371 13.01 -6.06 -8.78
C ASN A 371 13.76 -5.19 -7.78
N MET A 372 14.32 -5.84 -6.77
CA MET A 372 15.10 -5.19 -5.70
C MET A 372 16.23 -4.32 -6.28
N TYR A 373 16.47 -3.17 -5.65
CA TYR A 373 17.49 -2.20 -6.02
C TYR A 373 18.42 -1.86 -4.84
N ARG A 374 18.32 -2.60 -3.73
CA ARG A 374 19.14 -2.37 -2.53
C ARG A 374 20.62 -2.36 -2.89
N GLY A 375 21.31 -1.29 -2.51
CA GLY A 375 22.74 -1.12 -2.78
C GLY A 375 23.05 -0.46 -4.12
N GLN A 376 22.06 -0.24 -4.99
CA GLN A 376 22.22 0.50 -6.24
C GLN A 376 22.07 2.02 -6.04
N ASP A 377 21.41 2.45 -4.97
CA ASP A 377 20.95 3.81 -4.73
C ASP A 377 21.69 4.53 -3.57
N THR A 378 22.86 4.01 -3.16
CA THR A 378 23.58 4.44 -1.94
C THR A 378 24.09 5.89 -1.95
N CYS A 379 24.18 6.49 -3.14
CA CYS A 379 24.53 7.90 -3.34
C CYS A 379 23.35 8.85 -3.12
N LEU A 380 22.13 8.35 -2.94
CA LEU A 380 20.97 9.13 -2.55
C LEU A 380 20.73 8.98 -1.04
N LEU A 381 20.18 10.03 -0.42
CA LEU A 381 19.76 9.95 0.98
C LEU A 381 18.44 9.20 1.08
N HIS A 382 17.35 9.75 0.54
CA HIS A 382 16.01 9.14 0.60
C HIS A 382 15.12 9.62 -0.56
N GLY A 383 14.12 8.81 -0.93
CA GLY A 383 12.97 9.23 -1.72
C GLY A 383 12.66 8.35 -2.92
N ALA A 384 11.52 8.62 -3.58
CA ALA A 384 11.05 7.83 -4.72
C ALA A 384 12.04 7.76 -5.90
N ILE A 385 13.00 8.69 -5.98
CA ILE A 385 14.03 8.70 -7.02
C ILE A 385 15.01 7.52 -6.90
N GLN A 386 15.15 6.93 -5.70
CA GLN A 386 16.00 5.76 -5.44
C GLN A 386 15.63 4.55 -6.32
N LEU A 387 14.36 4.42 -6.71
CA LEU A 387 13.87 3.34 -7.58
C LEU A 387 14.56 3.32 -8.96
N TYR A 388 15.07 4.47 -9.39
CA TYR A 388 15.58 4.69 -10.74
C TYR A 388 17.09 4.88 -10.80
N CYS A 389 17.74 5.32 -9.73
CA CYS A 389 19.16 5.64 -9.76
C CYS A 389 20.03 4.39 -9.60
N TYR A 390 21.07 4.30 -10.42
CA TYR A 390 22.20 3.40 -10.21
C TYR A 390 23.45 4.25 -9.98
N CYS A 391 23.94 4.26 -8.75
CA CYS A 391 25.01 5.15 -8.30
C CYS A 391 26.36 4.72 -8.87
N VAL A 392 27.05 5.66 -9.50
CA VAL A 392 28.39 5.50 -10.07
C VAL A 392 29.29 6.60 -9.50
N PRO A 393 30.52 6.27 -9.05
CA PRO A 393 31.51 7.27 -8.69
C PRO A 393 31.87 8.13 -9.91
N ASP A 394 32.04 9.44 -9.71
CA ASP A 394 32.51 10.37 -10.75
C ASP A 394 33.93 10.10 -11.23
#